data_AF-A0A7Y4QBW3-F1
#
_entry.id   AF-A0A7Y4QBW3-F1
#
_cell.length_a   1.000
_cell.length_b   1.000
_cell.length_c   1.000
_cell.angle_alpha   90.00
_cell.angle_beta   90.00
_cell.angle_gamma   90.00
#
_symmetry.space_group_name_H-M   'P 1'
#
loop_
_entity.id
_entity.type
_entity.pdbx_description
1 polymer ?
#
loop_
_entity_poly.entity_id
_entity_poly.type
_entity_poly.pdbx_seq_one_letter_code
_entity_poly.pdbx_strand_id
1 'polypeptide(L)'
;MLNKIRKENAALQSTWNLQFCPIENDQLIAYIKATDDLSNIILVVVNLDPVGKQSGFVQLPKPRLKLGDKINLKLRDLITDEYYTWTQEWNFVELNPSKIPFHVLQLEVHESNM
;
A
#
# COMPACT_ATOMS: atom_id res chain seq x y z
N MET A 1 -13.66 9.03 9.25
CA MET A 1 -12.30 8.45 9.26
C MET A 1 -11.55 8.67 7.95
N LEU A 2 -12.00 8.08 6.83
CA LEU A 2 -11.30 8.22 5.54
C LEU A 2 -11.07 9.67 5.07
N ASN A 3 -12.04 10.58 5.28
CA ASN A 3 -11.85 12.00 4.97
C ASN A 3 -10.74 12.67 5.79
N LYS A 4 -10.50 12.20 7.02
CA LYS A 4 -9.38 12.68 7.85
C LYS A 4 -8.06 12.20 7.25
N ILE A 5 -7.97 10.91 6.92
CA ILE A 5 -6.80 10.32 6.23
C ILE A 5 -6.47 11.09 4.94
N ARG A 6 -7.47 11.41 4.12
CA ARG A 6 -7.29 12.21 2.89
C ARG A 6 -6.73 13.61 3.14
N LYS A 7 -7.15 14.26 4.24
CA LYS A 7 -6.67 15.60 4.61
C LYS A 7 -5.25 15.57 5.17
N GLU A 8 -4.89 14.52 5.89
CA GLU A 8 -3.59 14.40 6.58
C GLU A 8 -2.48 13.86 5.66
N ASN A 9 -2.82 13.23 4.54
CA ASN A 9 -1.85 12.62 3.63
C ASN A 9 -1.84 13.34 2.27
N ALA A 10 -0.79 14.13 2.02
CA ALA A 10 -0.61 14.91 0.79
C ALA A 10 -0.68 14.04 -0.48
N ALA A 11 -0.21 12.79 -0.42
CA ALA A 11 -0.28 11.85 -1.54
C ALA A 11 -1.72 11.55 -2.00
N LEU A 12 -2.72 11.71 -1.13
CA LEU A 12 -4.13 11.48 -1.46
C LEU A 12 -4.85 12.72 -2.03
N GLN A 13 -4.15 13.85 -2.15
CA GLN A 13 -4.73 15.13 -2.58
C GLN A 13 -4.51 15.42 -4.08
N SER A 14 -3.70 14.60 -4.76
CA SER A 14 -3.47 14.68 -6.21
C SER A 14 -4.03 13.43 -6.92
N THR A 15 -4.32 13.52 -8.22
CA THR A 15 -4.76 12.40 -9.06
C THR A 15 -3.65 11.81 -9.91
N TRP A 16 -2.65 12.61 -10.28
CA TRP A 16 -1.59 12.25 -11.24
C TRP A 16 -0.47 11.38 -10.68
N ASN A 17 -0.49 11.15 -9.37
CA ASN A 17 0.59 10.49 -8.64
C ASN A 17 0.31 9.02 -8.32
N LEU A 18 -0.62 8.40 -9.06
CA LEU A 18 -1.04 7.01 -8.87
C LEU A 18 -0.24 6.07 -9.79
N GLN A 19 0.17 4.93 -9.26
CA GLN A 19 0.69 3.80 -10.03
C GLN A 19 0.05 2.51 -9.52
N PHE A 20 -0.48 1.67 -10.43
CA PHE A 20 -0.95 0.34 -10.06
C PHE A 20 0.22 -0.59 -9.72
N CYS A 21 0.04 -1.41 -8.71
CA CYS A 21 0.98 -2.44 -8.31
C CYS A 21 0.50 -3.79 -8.85
N PRO A 22 1.38 -4.61 -9.44
CA PRO A 22 1.06 -5.99 -9.76
C PRO A 22 0.60 -6.75 -8.51
N ILE A 23 -0.43 -7.57 -8.67
CA ILE A 23 -1.00 -8.42 -7.62
C ILE A 23 -1.51 -9.73 -8.21
N GLU A 24 -1.22 -10.85 -7.56
CA GLU A 24 -1.50 -12.20 -8.10
C GLU A 24 -2.94 -12.68 -7.85
N ASN A 25 -3.92 -11.76 -7.80
CA ASN A 25 -5.33 -12.11 -7.61
C ASN A 25 -6.21 -11.04 -8.29
N ASP A 26 -7.00 -11.46 -9.29
CA ASP A 26 -7.87 -10.58 -10.07
C ASP A 26 -9.05 -9.98 -9.27
N GLN A 27 -9.34 -10.54 -8.09
CA GLN A 27 -10.32 -9.98 -7.15
C GLN A 27 -9.71 -8.94 -6.21
N LEU A 28 -8.39 -8.70 -6.31
CA LEU A 28 -7.71 -7.66 -5.56
C LEU A 28 -7.17 -6.60 -6.52
N ILE A 29 -7.19 -5.35 -6.08
CA ILE A 29 -6.51 -4.25 -6.76
C ILE A 29 -5.56 -3.58 -5.79
N ALA A 30 -4.33 -3.33 -6.23
CA ALA A 30 -3.32 -2.62 -5.46
C ALA A 30 -2.81 -1.41 -6.24
N TYR A 31 -2.67 -0.28 -5.58
CA TYR A 31 -2.07 0.92 -6.17
C TYR A 31 -1.40 1.78 -5.12
N ILE A 32 -0.35 2.47 -5.54
CA ILE A 32 0.39 3.40 -4.71
C ILE A 32 0.13 4.84 -5.15
N LYS A 33 0.06 5.74 -4.18
CA LYS A 33 0.07 7.18 -4.36
C LYS A 33 1.22 7.74 -3.54
N ALA A 34 2.03 8.60 -4.14
CA ALA A 34 3.17 9.20 -3.44
C ALA A 34 3.32 10.67 -3.84
N THR A 35 3.85 11.50 -2.95
CA THR A 35 4.36 12.82 -3.34
C THR A 35 5.63 12.67 -4.18
N ASP A 36 5.99 13.68 -4.97
CA ASP A 36 7.15 13.60 -5.89
C ASP A 36 8.49 13.47 -5.13
N ASP A 37 8.55 14.03 -3.93
CA ASP A 37 9.67 13.94 -2.99
C ASP A 37 9.67 12.66 -2.15
N LEU A 38 8.65 11.80 -2.30
CA LEU A 38 8.43 10.58 -1.53
C LEU A 38 8.27 10.80 0.00
N SER A 39 8.00 12.03 0.46
CA SER A 39 7.78 12.31 1.89
C SER A 39 6.46 11.75 2.42
N ASN A 40 5.48 11.50 1.54
CA ASN A 40 4.24 10.82 1.89
C ASN A 40 3.91 9.77 0.83
N ILE A 41 3.79 8.51 1.26
CA ILE A 41 3.58 7.35 0.41
C ILE A 41 2.42 6.54 0.99
N ILE A 42 1.41 6.26 0.16
CA ILE A 42 0.22 5.51 0.51
C ILE A 42 0.03 4.36 -0.46
N LEU A 43 0.10 3.12 0.04
CA LEU A 43 -0.32 1.93 -0.69
C LEU A 43 -1.75 1.59 -0.29
N VAL A 44 -2.62 1.42 -1.28
CA VAL A 44 -4.00 0.96 -1.08
C VAL A 44 -4.15 -0.41 -1.72
N VAL A 45 -4.76 -1.33 -0.98
CA VAL A 45 -5.17 -2.64 -1.49
C VAL A 45 -6.65 -2.80 -1.23
N VAL A 46 -7.45 -3.16 -2.24
CA VAL A 46 -8.90 -3.29 -2.13
C VAL A 46 -9.32 -4.67 -2.62
N ASN A 47 -10.20 -5.31 -1.86
CA ASN A 47 -10.93 -6.49 -2.28
C ASN A 47 -12.18 -6.08 -3.07
N LEU A 48 -12.28 -6.58 -4.29
CA LEU A 48 -13.40 -6.34 -5.22
C LEU A 48 -14.53 -7.35 -5.02
N ASP A 49 -14.27 -8.48 -4.37
CA ASP A 49 -15.27 -9.47 -3.99
C ASP A 49 -15.98 -9.01 -2.70
N PRO A 50 -17.30 -8.72 -2.76
CA PRO A 50 -18.05 -8.24 -1.60
C PRO A 50 -18.39 -9.35 -0.59
N VAL A 51 -18.14 -10.62 -0.92
CA VAL A 51 -18.54 -11.78 -0.11
C VAL A 51 -17.32 -12.55 0.37
N GLY A 52 -16.44 -12.91 -0.55
CA GLY A 52 -15.30 -13.78 -0.28
C GLY A 52 -14.11 -13.04 0.33
N LYS A 53 -13.45 -13.71 1.28
CA LYS A 53 -12.10 -13.35 1.69
C LYS A 53 -11.16 -13.62 0.51
N GLN A 54 -10.30 -12.64 0.20
CA GLN A 54 -9.33 -12.73 -0.88
C GLN A 54 -7.92 -12.49 -0.34
N SER A 55 -6.93 -13.18 -0.90
CA SER A 55 -5.52 -13.00 -0.56
C SER A 55 -4.65 -13.07 -1.81
N GLY A 56 -3.42 -12.56 -1.71
CA GLY A 56 -2.46 -12.56 -2.80
C GLY A 56 -1.15 -11.91 -2.41
N PHE A 57 -0.22 -11.85 -3.36
CA PHE A 57 1.06 -11.16 -3.18
C PHE A 57 1.06 -9.88 -4.00
N VAL A 58 1.36 -8.75 -3.35
CA VAL A 58 1.52 -7.43 -3.97
C VAL A 58 2.99 -7.21 -4.27
N GLN A 59 3.33 -6.80 -5.50
CA GLN A 59 4.67 -6.37 -5.85
C GLN A 59 4.88 -4.89 -5.56
N LEU A 60 5.93 -4.55 -4.82
CA LEU A 60 6.35 -3.18 -4.60
C LEU A 60 6.92 -2.56 -5.88
N PRO A 61 6.52 -1.33 -6.27
CA PRO A 61 7.09 -0.65 -7.42
C PRO A 61 8.46 -0.05 -7.08
N LYS A 62 9.49 -0.90 -6.98
CA LYS A 62 10.87 -0.51 -6.59
C LYS A 62 11.38 0.75 -7.29
N PRO A 63 11.25 0.91 -8.62
CA PRO A 63 11.76 2.11 -9.31
C PRO A 63 11.08 3.40 -8.84
N ARG A 64 9.77 3.38 -8.61
CA ARG A 64 9.01 4.55 -8.14
C ARG A 64 9.38 4.93 -6.71
N LEU A 65 9.60 3.93 -5.87
CA LEU A 65 9.95 4.09 -4.46
C LEU A 65 11.44 4.26 -4.21
N LYS A 66 12.27 4.24 -5.27
CA LYS A 66 13.74 4.30 -5.21
C LYS A 66 14.33 3.24 -4.27
N LEU A 67 13.74 2.03 -4.29
CA LEU A 67 14.18 0.92 -3.44
C LEU A 67 15.30 0.14 -4.13
N GLY A 68 16.39 -0.07 -3.39
CA GLY A 68 17.45 -0.99 -3.76
C GLY A 68 17.12 -2.45 -3.44
N ASP A 69 18.15 -3.30 -3.36
CA ASP A 69 17.97 -4.75 -3.17
C ASP A 69 17.62 -5.15 -1.74
N LYS A 70 18.14 -4.41 -0.77
CA LYS A 70 17.69 -4.52 0.62
C LYS A 70 16.43 -3.68 0.76
N ILE A 71 15.30 -4.31 1.06
CA ILE A 71 14.04 -3.63 1.31
C ILE A 71 13.78 -3.67 2.82
N ASN A 72 13.50 -2.52 3.41
CA ASN A 72 13.00 -2.41 4.78
C ASN A 72 11.98 -1.26 4.82
N LEU A 73 10.72 -1.62 4.60
CA LEU A 73 9.60 -0.71 4.69
C LEU A 73 8.85 -0.96 5.99
N LYS A 74 8.57 0.11 6.73
CA LYS A 74 7.57 0.10 7.79
C LYS A 74 6.26 0.59 7.23
N LEU A 75 5.20 -0.15 7.51
CA LEU A 75 3.86 0.15 7.05
C LEU A 75 2.97 0.36 8.27
N ARG A 76 2.09 1.35 8.19
CA ARG A 76 1.01 1.56 9.16
C ARG A 76 -0.31 1.55 8.41
N ASP A 77 -1.22 0.67 8.78
CA ASP A 77 -2.59 0.73 8.26
C ASP A 77 -3.36 1.85 8.96
N LEU A 78 -3.71 2.88 8.21
CA LEU A 78 -4.41 4.06 8.71
C LEU A 78 -5.88 3.76 9.08
N ILE A 79 -6.39 2.59 8.75
CA ILE A 79 -7.75 2.14 9.10
C ILE A 79 -7.77 1.41 10.44
N THR A 80 -6.82 0.49 10.66
CA THR A 80 -6.77 -0.38 11.84
C THR A 80 -5.75 0.04 12.89
N ASP A 81 -4.82 0.93 12.52
CA ASP A 81 -3.64 1.32 13.30
C ASP A 81 -2.63 0.17 13.53
N GLU A 82 -2.73 -0.90 12.72
CA GLU A 82 -1.76 -2.00 12.74
C GLU A 82 -0.46 -1.61 12.01
N TYR A 83 0.66 -2.18 12.46
CA TYR A 83 1.98 -1.95 11.89
C TYR A 83 2.54 -3.23 11.31
N TYR A 84 3.18 -3.12 10.15
CA TYR A 84 3.84 -4.22 9.46
C TYR A 84 5.24 -3.82 9.01
N THR A 85 6.08 -4.81 8.75
CA THR A 85 7.38 -4.62 8.13
C THR A 85 7.44 -5.48 6.87
N TRP A 86 7.69 -4.84 5.73
CA TRP A 86 7.92 -5.53 4.46
C TRP A 86 9.40 -5.48 4.11
N THR A 87 9.97 -6.67 3.87
CA THR A 87 11.40 -6.85 3.56
C THR A 87 11.65 -7.49 2.20
N GLN A 88 10.58 -7.81 1.48
CA GLN A 88 10.60 -8.47 0.19
C GLN A 88 9.94 -7.58 -0.86
N GLU A 89 10.20 -7.86 -2.13
CA GLU A 89 9.53 -7.17 -3.23
C GLU A 89 8.07 -7.59 -3.35
N TRP A 90 7.78 -8.88 -3.18
CA TRP A 90 6.44 -9.45 -3.18
C TRP A 90 5.98 -9.72 -1.74
N ASN A 91 4.82 -9.19 -1.34
CA ASN A 91 4.35 -9.26 0.04
C ASN A 91 2.91 -9.74 0.11
N PHE A 92 2.65 -10.65 1.05
CA PHE A 92 1.34 -11.24 1.26
C PHE A 92 0.35 -10.23 1.87
N VAL A 93 -0.87 -10.24 1.35
CA VAL A 93 -2.03 -9.51 1.88
C VAL A 93 -3.25 -10.42 1.93
N GLU A 94 -4.12 -10.22 2.91
CA GLU A 94 -5.41 -10.91 3.02
C GLU A 94 -6.48 -9.92 3.47
N LEU A 95 -7.59 -9.86 2.74
CA LEU A 95 -8.70 -8.95 3.01
C LEU A 95 -9.98 -9.73 3.19
N ASN A 96 -10.69 -9.45 4.29
CA ASN A 96 -11.97 -10.06 4.61
C ASN A 96 -13.07 -8.99 4.54
N PRO A 97 -13.99 -9.04 3.56
CA PRO A 97 -14.99 -8.01 3.36
C PRO A 97 -15.98 -7.88 4.54
N SER A 98 -16.17 -8.95 5.31
CA SER A 98 -16.99 -8.94 6.54
C SER A 98 -16.33 -8.20 7.71
N LYS A 99 -15.03 -7.89 7.62
CA LYS A 99 -14.30 -7.07 8.59
C LYS A 99 -13.94 -5.72 7.97
N ILE A 100 -12.99 -5.73 7.05
CA ILE A 100 -12.44 -4.56 6.38
C ILE A 100 -12.04 -5.02 4.96
N PRO A 101 -12.66 -4.48 3.89
CA PRO A 101 -12.40 -4.89 2.52
C PRO A 101 -11.18 -4.21 1.88
N PHE A 102 -10.44 -3.37 2.61
CA PHE A 102 -9.28 -2.66 2.06
C PHE A 102 -8.25 -2.28 3.13
N HIS A 103 -7.00 -2.15 2.71
CA HIS A 103 -5.94 -1.53 3.51
C HIS A 103 -5.62 -0.13 2.97
N VAL A 104 -5.32 0.82 3.87
CA VAL A 104 -4.71 2.12 3.51
C VAL A 104 -3.41 2.24 4.28
N LEU A 105 -2.32 1.81 3.65
CA LEU A 105 -1.02 1.66 4.29
C LEU A 105 -0.18 2.89 4.03
N GLN A 106 0.21 3.60 5.08
CA GLN A 106 1.28 4.60 5.03
C GLN A 106 2.62 3.89 5.08
N LEU A 107 3.52 4.23 4.15
CA LEU A 107 4.84 3.63 4.03
C LEU A 107 5.92 4.59 4.52
N GLU A 108 6.91 4.04 5.21
CA GLU A 108 8.16 4.69 5.53
C GLU A 108 9.33 3.81 5.07
N VAL A 109 10.24 4.38 4.28
CA VAL A 109 11.45 3.69 3.83
C VAL A 109 12.52 3.89 4.90
N HIS A 110 12.91 2.83 5.62
CA HIS A 110 13.91 2.92 6.68
C HIS A 110 15.32 2.57 6.17
N GLU A 111 15.44 1.52 5.36
CA GLU A 111 16.70 1.15 4.72
C GLU A 111 16.44 0.60 3.32
N SER A 112 17.09 1.21 2.32
CA SER A 112 17.25 0.58 1.03
C SER A 112 18.59 0.97 0.43
N ASN A 113 19.55 0.04 0.39
CA ASN A 113 20.84 0.30 -0.25
C ASN A 113 20.62 0.33 -1.76
N MET A 114 20.53 1.54 -2.33
CA MET A 114 20.61 1.77 -3.77
C MET A 114 21.95 1.33 -4.35
#